data_AF-A0A653JTN3-F1
#
_entry.id   AF-A0A653JTN3-F1
#
_cell.length_a   1.000
_cell.length_b   1.000
_cell.length_c   1.000
_cell.angle_alpha   90.00
_cell.angle_beta   90.00
_cell.angle_gamma   90.00
#
_symmetry.space_group_name_H-M   'P 1'
#
loop_
_entity.id
_entity.type
_entity.pdbx_description
1 polymer ?
#
loop_
_entity_poly.entity_id
_entity_poly.type
_entity_poly.pdbx_seq_one_letter_code
_entity_poly.pdbx_strand_id
1 'polypeptide(L)'
;MVGEDSVFPLLRRERSVGPVESELIDWKVWADTRSALGPHFVRILGYFREDGYQSVDKIEEAMRANDPAAMVLAAHKLKGEALQLGGMKLSIAAETIEMTARACVEHHETPEELIELVVALRPMFEDTLAILDRGTSPLVQQRQPTGFGRRFG
;
A
#
# COMPACT_ATOMS: atom_id res chain seq x y z
N MET A 1 13.53 46.42 -28.86
CA MET A 1 12.32 46.13 -29.64
C MET A 1 12.31 44.64 -29.94
N VAL A 2 11.24 43.97 -29.50
CA VAL A 2 10.71 42.63 -29.89
C VAL A 2 11.70 41.44 -29.88
N GLY A 3 11.45 40.30 -29.24
CA GLY A 3 10.22 39.69 -28.71
C GLY A 3 10.17 38.24 -29.18
N GLU A 4 9.93 37.30 -28.24
CA GLU A 4 9.47 35.90 -28.46
C GLU A 4 10.54 34.96 -29.10
N ASP A 5 10.87 33.78 -28.57
CA ASP A 5 9.98 32.66 -28.32
C ASP A 5 10.42 31.81 -27.13
N SER A 6 9.47 31.68 -26.21
CA SER A 6 9.43 30.70 -25.14
C SER A 6 8.88 29.40 -25.72
N VAL A 7 9.71 28.37 -25.91
CA VAL A 7 9.21 26.99 -26.10
C VAL A 7 10.16 26.02 -25.41
N PHE A 8 9.99 25.87 -24.09
CA PHE A 8 10.40 24.65 -23.39
C PHE A 8 9.46 23.53 -23.85
N PRO A 9 9.94 22.47 -24.53
CA PRO A 9 9.11 21.32 -24.78
C PRO A 9 8.95 20.57 -23.45
N LEU A 10 7.70 20.56 -22.98
CA LEU A 10 7.19 19.66 -21.95
C LEU A 10 7.50 18.21 -22.36
N LEU A 11 8.68 17.71 -21.99
CA LEU A 11 8.94 16.28 -21.98
C LEU A 11 8.15 15.71 -20.80
N ARG A 12 6.90 15.40 -21.10
CA ARG A 12 6.00 14.58 -20.31
C ARG A 12 6.74 13.28 -20.03
N ARG A 13 7.46 13.21 -18.90
CA ARG A 13 8.07 11.98 -18.40
C ARG A 13 6.92 10.99 -18.20
N GLU A 14 6.74 10.10 -19.17
CA GLU A 14 5.98 8.87 -18.99
C GLU A 14 6.64 8.16 -17.82
N ARG A 15 6.06 8.34 -16.64
CA ARG A 15 6.38 7.51 -15.48
C ARG A 15 5.76 6.16 -15.83
N SER A 16 6.56 5.30 -16.47
CA SER A 16 6.35 3.86 -16.38
C SER A 16 6.12 3.56 -14.89
N VAL A 17 5.06 2.83 -14.56
CA VAL A 17 4.93 2.20 -13.24
C VAL A 17 6.27 1.52 -12.98
N GLY A 18 7.05 2.06 -12.04
CA GLY A 18 8.42 1.60 -11.84
C GLY A 18 8.40 0.16 -11.33
N PRO A 19 9.46 -0.64 -11.52
CA PRO A 19 9.57 -1.99 -10.96
C PRO A 19 9.21 -2.03 -9.46
N VAL A 20 9.57 -0.96 -8.74
CA VAL A 20 9.31 -0.75 -7.31
C VAL A 20 7.82 -0.68 -6.96
N GLU A 21 6.96 -0.12 -7.83
CA GLU A 21 5.51 -0.06 -7.55
C GLU A 21 4.84 -1.43 -7.71
N SER A 22 5.39 -2.31 -8.57
CA SER A 22 4.91 -3.70 -8.71
C SER A 22 5.33 -4.61 -7.55
N GLU A 23 6.42 -4.27 -6.85
CA GLU A 23 6.85 -4.97 -5.63
C GLU A 23 5.99 -4.58 -4.42
N LEU A 24 5.31 -3.43 -4.48
CA LEU A 24 4.47 -2.92 -3.40
C LEU A 24 3.03 -3.43 -3.51
N ILE A 25 2.47 -3.44 -4.72
CA ILE A 25 1.07 -3.75 -4.99
C ILE A 25 0.92 -4.92 -5.98
N ASP A 26 0.15 -5.93 -5.58
CA ASP A 26 -0.45 -6.89 -6.49
C ASP A 26 -1.62 -6.23 -7.25
N TRP A 27 -1.30 -5.73 -8.44
CA TRP A 27 -2.25 -5.03 -9.30
C TRP A 27 -3.39 -5.92 -9.81
N LYS A 28 -3.19 -7.26 -9.83
CA LYS A 28 -4.27 -8.18 -10.19
C LYS A 28 -5.30 -8.23 -9.08
N VAL A 29 -4.87 -8.44 -7.83
CA VAL A 29 -5.77 -8.42 -6.66
C VAL A 29 -6.48 -7.07 -6.57
N TRP A 30 -5.76 -5.97 -6.74
CA TRP A 30 -6.37 -4.65 -6.73
C TRP A 30 -7.45 -4.48 -7.80
N ALA A 31 -7.18 -4.89 -9.05
CA ALA A 31 -8.12 -4.78 -10.15
C ALA A 31 -9.36 -5.67 -9.95
N ASP A 32 -9.15 -6.90 -9.47
CA ASP A 32 -10.21 -7.85 -9.14
C ASP A 32 -11.11 -7.28 -8.02
N THR A 33 -10.51 -6.78 -6.92
CA THR A 33 -11.21 -6.16 -5.80
C THR A 33 -11.97 -4.90 -6.23
N ARG A 34 -11.36 -4.04 -7.06
CA ARG A 34 -12.02 -2.84 -7.58
C ARG A 34 -13.21 -3.19 -8.46
N SER A 35 -13.06 -4.18 -9.35
CA SER A 35 -14.14 -4.65 -10.22
C SER A 35 -15.30 -5.21 -9.41
N ALA A 36 -15.01 -6.03 -8.40
CA ALA A 36 -16.02 -6.64 -7.54
C ALA A 36 -16.79 -5.62 -6.69
N LEU A 37 -16.12 -4.59 -6.16
CA LEU A 37 -16.74 -3.59 -5.28
C LEU A 37 -17.37 -2.41 -6.02
N GLY A 38 -16.95 -2.14 -7.26
CA GLY A 38 -17.45 -1.04 -8.07
C GLY A 38 -17.40 0.30 -7.32
N PRO A 39 -18.52 1.05 -7.21
CA PRO A 39 -18.56 2.32 -6.49
C PRO A 39 -18.19 2.24 -5.01
N HIS A 40 -18.37 1.07 -4.37
CA HIS A 40 -18.05 0.90 -2.95
C HIS A 40 -16.54 0.84 -2.68
N PHE A 41 -15.71 0.65 -3.72
CA PHE A 41 -14.26 0.55 -3.58
C PHE A 41 -13.65 1.76 -2.85
N VAL A 42 -14.08 2.98 -3.21
CA VAL A 42 -13.57 4.22 -2.59
C VAL A 42 -13.86 4.27 -1.09
N ARG A 43 -15.03 3.76 -0.68
CA ARG A 43 -15.40 3.67 0.74
C ARG A 43 -14.54 2.66 1.49
N ILE A 44 -14.30 1.48 0.89
CA ILE A 44 -13.42 0.46 1.49
C ILE A 44 -11.98 0.96 1.60
N LEU A 45 -11.49 1.69 0.59
CA LEU A 45 -10.18 2.34 0.67
C LEU A 45 -10.10 3.41 1.77
N GLY A 46 -11.21 4.13 2.00
CA GLY A 46 -11.36 5.05 3.13
C GLY A 46 -11.22 4.34 4.48
N TYR A 47 -11.92 3.21 4.67
CA TYR A 47 -11.80 2.41 5.90
C TYR A 47 -10.38 1.88 6.09
N PHE A 48 -9.76 1.33 5.04
CA PHE A 48 -8.36 0.89 5.12
C PHE A 48 -7.40 2.00 5.56
N ARG A 49 -7.62 3.25 5.09
CA ARG A 49 -6.81 4.38 5.55
C ARG A 49 -6.97 4.60 7.05
N GLU A 50 -8.19 4.71 7.53
CA GLU A 50 -8.49 5.00 8.94
C GLU A 50 -8.03 3.85 9.86
N ASP A 51 -8.42 2.62 9.53
CA ASP A 51 -8.09 1.41 10.27
C ASP A 51 -6.60 1.07 10.22
N GLY A 52 -5.95 1.32 9.08
CA GLY A 52 -4.52 1.11 8.89
C GLY A 52 -3.69 2.04 9.75
N TYR A 53 -4.02 3.35 9.82
CA TYR A 53 -3.33 4.27 10.75
C TYR A 53 -3.47 3.80 12.20
N GLN A 54 -4.68 3.42 12.63
CA GLN A 54 -4.90 2.90 13.98
C GLN A 54 -4.09 1.62 14.27
N SER A 55 -3.91 0.76 13.27
CA SER A 55 -3.12 -0.47 13.42
C SER A 55 -1.62 -0.17 13.51
N VAL A 56 -1.11 0.75 12.68
CA VAL A 56 0.29 1.21 12.74
C VAL A 56 0.58 1.89 14.08
N ASP A 57 -0.30 2.79 14.54
CA ASP A 57 -0.15 3.48 15.83
C ASP A 57 -0.05 2.47 16.99
N LYS A 58 -0.94 1.48 17.02
CA LYS A 58 -0.93 0.41 18.05
C LYS A 58 0.35 -0.43 18.02
N ILE A 59 0.87 -0.76 16.83
CA ILE A 59 2.13 -1.51 16.70
C ILE A 59 3.29 -0.68 17.26
N GLU A 60 3.36 0.61 16.92
CA GLU A 60 4.41 1.50 17.43
C GLU A 60 4.32 1.70 18.94
N GLU A 61 3.11 1.87 19.49
CA GLU A 61 2.88 1.98 20.93
C GLU A 61 3.27 0.71 21.67
N ALA A 62 2.82 -0.45 21.18
CA ALA A 62 3.17 -1.76 21.74
C ALA A 62 4.69 -1.99 21.71
N MET A 63 5.36 -1.57 20.64
CA MET A 63 6.81 -1.64 20.54
C MET A 63 7.51 -0.76 21.58
N ARG A 64 7.06 0.50 21.77
CA ARG A 64 7.59 1.40 22.80
C ARG A 64 7.36 0.86 24.22
N ALA A 65 6.27 0.12 24.42
CA ALA A 65 5.91 -0.51 25.69
C ALA A 65 6.57 -1.88 25.89
N ASN A 66 7.30 -2.41 24.89
CA ASN A 66 7.88 -3.75 24.88
C ASN A 66 6.82 -4.86 25.11
N ASP A 67 5.64 -4.69 24.52
CA ASP A 67 4.48 -5.57 24.66
C ASP A 67 4.20 -6.34 23.35
N PRO A 68 4.80 -7.53 23.15
CA PRO A 68 4.57 -8.31 21.95
C PRO A 68 3.13 -8.82 21.84
N ALA A 69 2.41 -9.01 22.95
CA ALA A 69 1.02 -9.49 22.91
C ALA A 69 0.09 -8.44 22.26
N ALA A 70 0.30 -7.16 22.56
CA ALA A 70 -0.44 -6.06 21.94
C ALA A 70 -0.13 -5.90 20.43
N MET A 71 1.07 -6.29 19.99
CA MET A 71 1.45 -6.22 18.56
C MET A 71 0.67 -7.21 17.69
N VAL A 72 0.41 -8.43 18.19
CA VAL A 72 -0.16 -9.54 17.39
C VAL A 72 -1.47 -9.15 16.71
N LEU A 73 -2.44 -8.63 17.47
CA LEU A 73 -3.77 -8.32 16.92
C LEU A 73 -3.71 -7.15 15.93
N ALA A 74 -2.91 -6.14 16.22
CA ALA A 74 -2.77 -4.97 15.35
C ALA A 74 -2.08 -5.34 14.02
N ALA A 75 -1.03 -6.15 14.07
CA ALA A 75 -0.33 -6.66 12.90
C ALA A 75 -1.22 -7.59 12.06
N HIS A 76 -1.97 -8.48 12.71
CA HIS A 76 -2.92 -9.37 12.03
C HIS A 76 -4.00 -8.59 11.25
N LYS A 77 -4.56 -7.53 11.87
CA LYS A 77 -5.55 -6.66 11.22
C LYS A 77 -4.94 -5.97 10.00
N LEU A 78 -3.79 -5.30 10.18
CA LEU A 78 -3.10 -4.59 9.10
C LEU A 78 -2.76 -5.51 7.92
N LYS A 79 -2.31 -6.75 8.20
CA LYS A 79 -2.04 -7.78 7.19
C LYS A 79 -3.27 -8.07 6.33
N GLY A 80 -4.40 -8.39 6.97
CA GLY A 80 -5.62 -8.76 6.27
C GLY A 80 -6.16 -7.64 5.38
N GLU A 81 -6.16 -6.41 5.89
CA GLU A 81 -6.65 -5.26 5.15
C GLU A 81 -5.73 -4.89 3.97
N ALA A 82 -4.41 -4.96 4.17
CA ALA A 82 -3.45 -4.74 3.10
C ALA A 82 -3.62 -5.79 1.98
N LEU A 83 -3.73 -7.07 2.34
CA LEU A 83 -3.90 -8.15 1.37
C LEU A 83 -5.19 -8.00 0.54
N GLN A 84 -6.30 -7.59 1.16
CA GLN A 84 -7.58 -7.39 0.47
C GLN A 84 -7.50 -6.34 -0.65
N LEU A 85 -6.63 -5.35 -0.50
CA LEU A 85 -6.40 -4.27 -1.47
C LEU A 85 -5.17 -4.51 -2.37
N GLY A 86 -4.50 -5.65 -2.22
CA GLY A 86 -3.30 -6.00 -2.98
C GLY A 86 -2.02 -5.37 -2.44
N GLY A 87 -2.00 -4.76 -1.26
CA GLY A 87 -0.82 -4.19 -0.60
C GLY A 87 0.18 -5.26 -0.12
N MET A 88 0.82 -5.95 -1.05
CA MET A 88 1.62 -7.16 -0.80
C MET A 88 2.80 -6.90 0.13
N LYS A 89 3.61 -5.87 -0.11
CA LYS A 89 4.78 -5.59 0.74
C LYS A 89 4.38 -5.25 2.18
N LEU A 90 3.33 -4.43 2.34
CA LEU A 90 2.78 -4.08 3.64
C LEU A 90 2.23 -5.31 4.36
N SER A 91 1.52 -6.20 3.64
CA SER A 91 1.03 -7.46 4.18
C SER A 91 2.18 -8.34 4.69
N ILE A 92 3.28 -8.46 3.94
CA ILE A 92 4.45 -9.25 4.34
C ILE A 92 5.13 -8.65 5.58
N ALA A 93 5.27 -7.33 5.63
CA ALA A 93 5.83 -6.65 6.80
C ALA A 93 4.96 -6.87 8.04
N ALA A 94 3.64 -6.71 7.91
CA ALA A 94 2.70 -6.97 8.99
C ALA A 94 2.69 -8.44 9.43
N GLU A 95 2.81 -9.39 8.49
CA GLU A 95 2.93 -10.81 8.80
C GLU A 95 4.21 -11.13 9.58
N THR A 96 5.33 -10.54 9.20
CA THR A 96 6.61 -10.71 9.91
C THR A 96 6.49 -10.21 11.35
N ILE A 97 5.90 -9.03 11.54
CA ILE A 97 5.61 -8.49 12.88
C ILE A 97 4.68 -9.42 13.66
N GLU A 98 3.59 -9.90 13.06
CA GLU A 98 2.63 -10.81 13.71
C GLU A 98 3.31 -12.10 14.17
N MET A 99 4.09 -12.74 13.29
CA MET A 99 4.70 -14.03 13.55
C MET A 99 5.82 -13.94 14.59
N THR A 100 6.68 -12.92 14.49
CA THR A 100 7.71 -12.67 15.50
C THR A 100 7.07 -12.33 16.85
N ALA A 101 6.06 -11.46 16.88
CA ALA A 101 5.38 -11.12 18.12
C ALA A 101 4.73 -12.34 18.80
N ARG A 102 4.13 -13.26 18.02
CA ARG A 102 3.63 -14.54 18.54
C ARG A 102 4.76 -15.38 19.15
N ALA A 103 5.90 -15.50 18.47
CA ALA A 103 7.06 -16.23 18.99
C ALA A 103 7.58 -15.60 20.30
N CYS A 104 7.66 -14.27 20.39
CA CYS A 104 8.03 -13.56 21.61
C CYS A 104 7.07 -13.87 22.77
N VAL A 105 5.76 -13.90 22.51
CA VAL A 105 4.76 -14.28 23.53
C VAL A 105 4.96 -15.72 23.99
N GLU A 106 5.18 -16.66 23.06
CA GLU A 106 5.38 -18.08 23.38
C GLU A 106 6.67 -18.31 24.19
N HIS A 107 7.75 -17.61 23.84
CA HIS A 107 9.06 -17.77 24.47
C HIS A 107 9.32 -16.81 25.64
N HIS A 108 8.38 -15.92 25.94
CA HIS A 108 8.52 -14.87 26.97
C HIS A 108 9.71 -13.93 26.70
N GLU A 109 9.88 -13.57 25.43
CA GLU A 109 10.95 -12.70 24.93
C GLU A 109 10.41 -11.31 24.54
N THR A 110 11.33 -10.40 24.27
CA THR A 110 11.04 -9.01 23.87
C THR A 110 11.13 -8.86 22.35
N PRO A 111 10.27 -8.05 21.70
CA PRO A 111 10.26 -7.86 20.24
C PRO A 111 11.40 -6.98 19.68
N GLU A 112 12.55 -6.85 20.35
CA GLU A 112 13.62 -5.90 19.97
C GLU A 112 14.12 -6.07 18.53
N GLU A 113 14.10 -7.29 17.99
CA GLU A 113 14.48 -7.55 16.59
C GLU A 113 13.56 -6.87 15.57
N LEU A 114 12.34 -6.49 15.97
CA LEU A 114 11.38 -5.81 15.11
C LEU A 114 11.59 -4.29 15.00
N ILE A 115 12.54 -3.69 15.74
CA ILE A 115 12.66 -2.21 15.83
C ILE A 115 12.79 -1.57 14.46
N GLU A 116 13.69 -2.07 13.61
CA GLU A 116 13.91 -1.51 12.28
C GLU A 116 12.66 -1.64 11.39
N LEU A 117 11.98 -2.79 11.47
CA LEU A 117 10.78 -3.06 10.69
C LEU A 117 9.60 -2.19 11.13
N VAL A 118 9.41 -2.01 12.44
CA VAL A 118 8.36 -1.13 13.00
C VAL A 118 8.60 0.33 12.61
N VAL A 119 9.85 0.80 12.65
CA VAL A 119 10.21 2.16 12.19
C VAL A 119 9.90 2.35 10.70
N ALA A 120 10.14 1.32 9.87
CA ALA A 120 9.85 1.35 8.45
C ALA A 120 8.36 1.17 8.10
N LEU A 121 7.52 0.75 9.06
CA LEU A 121 6.13 0.36 8.78
C LEU A 121 5.27 1.55 8.36
N ARG A 122 5.35 2.68 9.07
CA ARG A 122 4.56 3.88 8.76
C ARG A 122 4.82 4.44 7.37
N PRO A 123 6.07 4.74 6.96
CA PRO A 123 6.31 5.23 5.60
C PRO A 123 5.89 4.20 4.55
N MET A 124 6.06 2.89 4.81
CA MET A 124 5.59 1.84 3.91
C MET A 124 4.06 1.84 3.75
N PHE A 125 3.32 2.04 4.84
CA PHE A 125 1.86 2.16 4.82
C PHE A 125 1.41 3.41 4.03
N GLU A 126 2.04 4.56 4.28
CA GLU A 126 1.74 5.81 3.58
C GLU A 126 2.01 5.72 2.07
N ASP A 127 3.13 5.10 1.68
CA ASP A 127 3.46 4.83 0.28
C ASP A 127 2.44 3.89 -0.37
N THR A 128 2.04 2.83 0.35
CA THR A 128 1.01 1.88 -0.10
C THR A 128 -0.32 2.60 -0.36
N LEU A 129 -0.77 3.43 0.59
CA LEU A 129 -1.98 4.24 0.42
C LEU A 129 -1.88 5.19 -0.78
N ALA A 130 -0.75 5.89 -0.92
CA ALA A 130 -0.55 6.85 -2.01
C ALA A 130 -0.62 6.16 -3.39
N ILE A 131 -0.10 4.93 -3.51
CA ILE A 131 -0.18 4.16 -4.75
C ILE A 131 -1.63 3.71 -5.02
N LEU A 132 -2.32 3.17 -4.00
CA LEU A 132 -3.71 2.72 -4.11
C LEU A 132 -4.66 3.88 -4.50
N ASP A 133 -4.47 5.06 -3.90
CA ASP A 133 -5.25 6.27 -4.19
C ASP A 133 -5.09 6.72 -5.65
N ARG A 134 -3.86 6.73 -6.18
CA ARG A 134 -3.60 7.09 -7.58
C ARG A 134 -4.38 6.20 -8.54
N GLY A 135 -4.50 4.91 -8.23
CA GLY A 135 -5.30 3.95 -9.00
C GLY A 135 -6.80 4.31 -9.06
N THR A 136 -7.32 5.04 -8.08
CA THR A 136 -8.75 5.44 -8.06
C THR A 136 -9.07 6.63 -8.96
N SER A 137 -8.06 7.42 -9.36
CA SER A 137 -8.27 8.61 -10.21
C SER A 137 -8.85 8.24 -11.59
N PRO A 138 -9.96 8.88 -12.02
CA PRO A 138 -10.58 8.63 -13.33
C PRO A 138 -9.62 8.84 -14.52
N LEU A 139 -8.65 9.74 -14.40
CA LEU A 139 -7.68 10.04 -15.47
C LEU A 139 -6.66 8.92 -15.73
N VAL A 140 -6.44 8.02 -14.76
CA VAL A 140 -5.59 6.83 -14.95
C VAL A 140 -6.32 5.78 -15.80
N GLN A 141 -7.67 5.79 -15.81
CA GLN A 141 -8.48 4.89 -16.63
C GLN A 141 -8.31 5.14 -18.14
N GLN A 142 -7.93 6.36 -18.55
CA GLN A 142 -7.69 6.69 -19.96
C GLN A 142 -6.31 6.22 -20.47
N ARG A 143 -5.42 5.78 -19.57
CA ARG A 143 -4.05 5.37 -19.88
C ARG A 143 -3.84 3.86 -19.93
N GLN A 144 -4.84 3.06 -19.57
CA GLN A 144 -4.83 1.66 -19.98
C GLN A 144 -5.09 1.65 -21.48
N PRO A 145 -4.16 1.17 -22.34
CA PRO A 145 -4.48 1.01 -23.74
C PRO A 145 -5.62 -0.01 -23.79
N THR A 146 -6.82 0.51 -24.04
CA THR A 146 -7.92 -0.25 -24.58
C THR A 146 -7.44 -0.81 -25.91
N GLY A 147 -6.80 -1.98 -25.85
CA GLY A 147 -6.54 -2.83 -27.00
C GLY A 147 -7.88 -3.35 -27.51
N PHE A 148 -8.64 -2.47 -28.16
CA PHE A 148 -9.86 -2.82 -28.87
C PHE A 148 -9.79 -2.23 -30.29
N GLY A 149 -9.59 -3.15 -31.24
CA GLY A 149 -10.03 -3.01 -32.62
C GLY A 149 -8.99 -2.52 -33.62
N ARG A 150 -8.47 -3.44 -34.44
CA ARG A 150 -8.67 -3.38 -35.91
C ARG A 150 -8.82 -4.79 -36.49
N ARG A 151 -10.06 -5.17 -36.77
CA ARG A 151 -10.35 -5.94 -37.98
C ARG A 151 -10.28 -4.95 -39.14
N PHE A 152 -9.44 -5.20 -40.13
CA PHE A 152 -9.62 -4.96 -41.58
C PHE A 152 -8.39 -5.52 -42.29
N GLY A 153 -8.63 -6.45 -43.23
CA GLY A 153 -7.64 -7.20 -43.99
C GLY A 153 -8.23 -8.54 -44.39
#